data_AF-A0AAV7QZ09-F1
#
_entry.id   AF-A0AAV7QZ09-F1
#
_cell.length_a   1.000
_cell.length_b   1.000
_cell.length_c   1.000
_cell.angle_alpha   90.00
_cell.angle_beta   90.00
_cell.angle_gamma   90.00
#
_symmetry.space_group_name_H-M   'P 1'
#
loop_
_entity.id
_entity.type
_entity.pdbx_description
1 polymer ?
#
loop_
_entity_poly.entity_id
_entity_poly.type
_entity_poly.pdbx_seq_one_letter_code
_entity_poly.pdbx_strand_id
1 'polypeptide(L)'
;MYLIPVQMFRDPFSLGPNKLVMCEVLKYNRKPAETNLRHTCESVMEKVKDFHPWFGMEQEHTLLGVSSGPFCHITYVLQRIVAPAGILEKLDEFPFEWSSAKKPMVKERSTPYIEDAIEKLSKRHDYHICMYDPHGGKDNSRRLTGQNETSRIHEFSSGVSR
;
A
#
# COMPACT_ATOMS: atom_id res chain seq x y z
N MET A 1 17.99 -19.40 0.90
CA MET A 1 17.55 -18.00 0.68
C MET A 1 18.28 -17.11 1.65
N TYR A 2 18.44 -15.83 1.34
CA TYR A 2 19.03 -14.84 2.24
C TYR A 2 17.99 -13.78 2.60
N LEU A 3 17.98 -13.37 3.86
CA LEU A 3 17.20 -12.24 4.35
C LEU A 3 18.13 -11.05 4.53
N ILE A 4 17.82 -9.95 3.87
CA ILE A 4 18.58 -8.70 3.99
C ILE A 4 17.72 -7.71 4.78
N PRO A 5 18.15 -7.27 5.97
CA PRO A 5 17.47 -6.25 6.73
C PRO A 5 17.32 -4.94 5.94
N VAL A 6 16.10 -4.40 5.91
CA VAL A 6 15.78 -3.12 5.25
C VAL A 6 15.36 -2.09 6.27
N GLN A 7 14.36 -2.42 7.09
CA GLN A 7 13.77 -1.49 8.03
C GLN A 7 13.56 -2.19 9.36
N MET A 8 13.92 -1.50 10.44
CA MET A 8 13.72 -1.99 11.80
C MET A 8 12.63 -1.18 12.50
N PHE A 9 11.83 -1.90 13.29
CA PHE A 9 10.79 -1.36 14.15
C PHE A 9 10.96 -1.87 15.57
N ARG A 10 10.44 -1.14 16.55
CA ARG A 10 10.33 -1.65 17.92
C ARG A 10 9.30 -2.76 17.93
N ASP A 11 9.58 -3.85 18.62
CA ASP A 11 8.62 -4.94 18.76
C ASP A 11 7.56 -4.57 19.83
N PRO A 12 6.29 -4.36 19.44
CA PRO A 12 5.24 -4.02 20.39
C PRO A 12 4.78 -5.22 21.23
N PHE A 13 5.12 -6.45 20.83
CA PHE A 13 4.62 -7.68 21.46
C PHE A 13 5.57 -8.20 22.53
N SER A 14 6.85 -8.33 22.18
CA SER A 14 7.85 -8.91 23.08
C SER A 14 8.41 -7.88 24.07
N LEU A 15 8.07 -6.59 23.89
CA LEU A 15 8.56 -5.44 24.66
C LEU A 15 10.11 -5.47 24.80
N GLY A 16 10.68 -4.71 25.72
CA GLY A 16 12.13 -4.74 25.99
C GLY A 16 13.02 -4.30 24.80
N PRO A 17 14.27 -4.81 24.69
CA PRO A 17 15.18 -4.43 23.60
C PRO A 17 14.82 -5.04 22.24
N ASN A 18 13.78 -5.86 22.16
CA ASN A 18 13.40 -6.62 20.97
C ASN A 18 13.04 -5.72 19.78
N LYS A 19 13.23 -6.24 18.57
CA LYS A 19 13.07 -5.52 17.30
C LYS A 19 12.37 -6.40 16.27
N LEU A 20 11.48 -5.81 15.50
CA LEU A 20 10.94 -6.39 14.27
C LEU A 20 11.78 -5.88 13.10
N VAL A 21 12.20 -6.79 12.23
CA VAL A 21 13.07 -6.46 11.10
C VAL A 21 12.36 -6.88 9.81
N MET A 22 11.99 -5.89 9.01
CA MET A 22 11.52 -6.11 7.65
C MET A 22 12.72 -6.41 6.76
N CYS A 23 12.64 -7.51 6.01
CA CYS A 23 13.74 -8.00 5.19
C CYS A 23 13.34 -8.14 3.72
N GLU A 24 14.29 -7.88 2.83
CA GLU A 24 14.24 -8.38 1.46
C GLU A 24 14.69 -9.83 1.37
N VAL A 25 14.13 -10.55 0.39
CA VAL A 25 14.43 -11.96 0.18
C VAL A 25 15.23 -12.13 -1.10
N LEU A 26 16.41 -12.76 -0.96
CA LEU A 26 17.26 -13.15 -2.09
C LEU A 26 17.37 -14.67 -2.21
N LYS A 27 17.57 -15.14 -3.45
CA LYS A 27 17.89 -16.54 -3.80
C LYS A 27 19.35 -16.86 -3.44
N TYR A 28 19.73 -18.14 -3.56
CA TYR A 28 21.10 -18.61 -3.26
C TYR A 28 22.19 -17.89 -4.07
N ASN A 29 21.84 -17.43 -5.27
CA ASN A 29 22.72 -16.72 -6.20
C ASN A 29 22.75 -15.19 -5.98
N ARG A 30 22.27 -14.70 -4.82
CA ARG A 30 22.16 -13.26 -4.49
C ARG A 30 21.24 -12.45 -5.42
N LYS A 31 20.44 -13.10 -6.28
CA LYS A 31 19.40 -12.40 -7.06
C LYS A 31 18.11 -12.26 -6.24
N PRO A 32 17.29 -11.23 -6.48
CA PRO A 32 15.99 -11.08 -5.85
C PRO A 32 15.10 -12.31 -6.04
N ALA A 33 14.31 -12.65 -5.01
CA ALA A 33 13.24 -13.63 -5.14
C ALA A 33 12.14 -13.12 -6.09
N GLU A 34 11.35 -14.03 -6.67
CA GLU A 34 10.28 -13.68 -7.62
C GLU A 34 9.21 -12.77 -6.99
N THR A 35 8.95 -12.95 -5.70
CA THR A 35 8.01 -12.13 -4.92
C THR A 35 8.65 -10.87 -4.32
N ASN A 36 9.97 -10.66 -4.50
CA ASN A 36 10.64 -9.44 -4.02
C ASN A 36 10.39 -8.29 -5.00
N LEU A 37 9.20 -7.69 -4.90
CA LEU A 37 8.82 -6.51 -5.67
C LEU A 37 9.44 -5.22 -5.12
N ARG A 38 9.94 -5.24 -3.87
CA ARG A 38 10.54 -4.09 -3.21
C ARG A 38 11.79 -3.61 -3.96
N HIS A 39 12.65 -4.53 -4.37
CA HIS A 39 13.91 -4.21 -5.06
C HIS A 39 13.68 -3.34 -6.33
N THR A 40 12.68 -3.73 -7.13
CA THR A 40 12.30 -2.97 -8.33
C THR A 40 11.62 -1.65 -7.96
N CYS A 41 10.77 -1.64 -6.94
CA CYS A 41 10.10 -0.43 -6.45
C CYS A 41 11.11 0.63 -5.97
N GLU A 42 12.10 0.23 -5.17
CA GLU A 42 13.16 1.13 -4.68
C GLU A 42 13.96 1.76 -5.83
N SER A 43 14.29 0.96 -6.85
CA SER A 43 14.98 1.45 -8.05
C SER A 43 14.17 2.49 -8.83
N VAL A 44 12.84 2.43 -8.78
CA VAL A 44 11.96 3.44 -9.39
C VAL A 44 11.83 4.66 -8.48
N MET A 45 11.64 4.46 -7.18
CA MET A 45 11.52 5.55 -6.21
C MET A 45 12.77 6.43 -6.13
N GLU A 46 13.96 5.83 -6.25
CA GLU A 46 15.22 6.61 -6.27
C GLU A 46 15.31 7.52 -7.51
N LYS A 47 14.80 7.08 -8.66
CA LYS A 47 14.77 7.91 -9.90
C LYS A 47 13.85 9.11 -9.78
N VAL A 48 12.80 9.03 -8.97
CA VAL A 48 11.80 10.10 -8.79
C VAL A 48 11.91 10.80 -7.44
N LYS A 49 13.02 10.60 -6.72
CA LYS A 49 13.26 11.14 -5.38
C LYS A 49 13.10 12.65 -5.31
N ASP A 50 13.50 13.37 -6.35
CA ASP A 50 13.36 14.81 -6.43
C ASP A 50 11.90 15.28 -6.35
N PHE A 51 10.95 14.48 -6.79
CA PHE A 51 9.52 14.81 -6.74
C PHE A 51 8.89 14.60 -5.37
N HIS A 52 9.57 13.89 -4.46
CA HIS A 52 9.09 13.57 -3.11
C HIS A 52 7.66 12.96 -3.13
N PRO A 53 7.44 11.83 -3.82
CA PRO A 53 6.11 11.24 -3.94
C PRO A 53 5.62 10.76 -2.57
N TRP A 54 4.39 11.12 -2.22
CA TRP A 54 3.73 10.69 -0.99
C TRP A 54 2.56 9.75 -1.33
N PHE A 55 2.42 8.70 -0.53
CA PHE A 55 1.36 7.70 -0.68
C PHE A 55 0.65 7.51 0.66
N GLY A 56 -0.68 7.56 0.61
CA GLY A 56 -1.56 7.05 1.65
C GLY A 56 -2.32 5.84 1.09
N MET A 57 -2.46 4.79 1.89
CA MET A 57 -3.21 3.60 1.54
C MET A 57 -4.26 3.37 2.62
N GLU A 58 -5.45 2.92 2.25
CA GLU A 58 -6.54 2.62 3.18
C GLU A 58 -6.73 1.09 3.20
N GLN A 59 -6.62 0.49 4.38
CA GLN A 59 -6.66 -0.96 4.55
C GLN A 59 -7.98 -1.40 5.18
N GLU A 60 -8.87 -1.96 4.36
CA GLU A 60 -10.14 -2.54 4.81
C GLU A 60 -9.99 -4.05 5.08
N HIS A 61 -10.71 -4.57 6.09
CA HIS A 61 -10.78 -6.00 6.40
C HIS A 61 -12.09 -6.36 7.09
N THR A 62 -12.59 -7.57 6.86
CA THR A 62 -13.78 -8.09 7.54
C THR A 62 -13.36 -9.15 8.56
N LEU A 63 -13.82 -9.02 9.81
CA LEU A 63 -13.58 -10.01 10.85
C LEU A 63 -14.53 -11.20 10.66
N LEU A 64 -13.98 -12.40 10.48
CA LEU A 64 -14.74 -13.64 10.40
C LEU A 64 -14.57 -14.46 11.69
N GLY A 65 -15.66 -15.06 12.18
CA GLY A 65 -15.62 -15.98 13.30
C GLY A 65 -15.10 -17.36 12.90
N VAL A 66 -14.74 -18.17 13.90
CA VAL A 66 -14.20 -19.55 13.71
C VAL A 66 -15.21 -20.48 13.05
N SER A 67 -16.51 -20.24 13.25
CA SER A 67 -17.59 -20.91 12.51
C SER A 67 -18.11 -19.99 11.42
N SER A 68 -18.21 -20.50 10.19
CA SER A 68 -18.73 -19.83 9.00
C SER A 68 -20.23 -19.51 9.10
N GLY A 69 -20.59 -18.56 9.97
CA GLY A 69 -21.93 -18.04 10.15
C GLY A 69 -21.89 -16.58 10.64
N PRO A 70 -22.90 -15.77 10.32
CA PRO A 70 -22.97 -14.41 10.82
C PRO A 70 -23.39 -14.45 12.29
N PHE A 71 -22.66 -13.70 13.11
CA PHE A 71 -22.84 -13.43 14.55
C PHE A 71 -22.08 -14.33 15.56
N CYS A 72 -21.18 -13.63 16.26
CA CYS A 72 -20.57 -13.87 17.58
C CYS A 72 -19.61 -15.06 17.78
N HIS A 73 -18.30 -14.76 17.78
CA HIS A 73 -17.47 -14.74 19.00
C HIS A 73 -16.08 -14.22 18.61
N ILE A 74 -15.82 -12.96 19.00
CA ILE A 74 -14.50 -12.33 18.92
C ILE A 74 -13.55 -13.18 19.75
N THR A 75 -12.66 -13.94 19.11
CA THR A 75 -11.52 -14.54 19.78
C THR A 75 -10.32 -14.68 18.83
N TYR A 76 -9.39 -13.72 18.97
CA TYR A 76 -7.95 -13.91 19.24
C TYR A 76 -6.83 -13.61 18.22
N VAL A 77 -7.04 -13.32 16.91
CA VAL A 77 -5.86 -13.26 16.00
C VAL A 77 -5.78 -12.05 15.04
N LEU A 78 -6.87 -11.37 14.71
CA LEU A 78 -6.81 -10.24 13.76
C LEU A 78 -6.00 -9.03 14.27
N GLN A 79 -5.80 -8.92 15.58
CA GLN A 79 -5.16 -7.77 16.23
C GLN A 79 -3.62 -7.87 16.35
N ARG A 80 -2.97 -8.96 15.89
CA ARG A 80 -1.49 -9.10 15.94
C ARG A 80 -0.79 -9.29 14.58
N ILE A 81 -1.54 -9.44 13.48
CA ILE A 81 -1.00 -9.88 12.17
C ILE A 81 -0.97 -8.77 11.09
N VAL A 82 -1.66 -7.65 11.27
CA VAL A 82 -1.61 -6.53 10.30
C VAL A 82 -0.25 -5.78 10.31
N ALA A 83 0.66 -6.15 11.21
CA ALA A 83 1.88 -5.41 11.51
C ALA A 83 3.20 -5.76 10.76
N PRO A 84 3.31 -6.66 9.76
CA PRO A 84 4.55 -6.70 8.97
C PRO A 84 4.36 -6.63 7.44
N ALA A 85 3.25 -6.07 6.95
CA ALA A 85 3.23 -5.48 5.61
C ALA A 85 3.59 -3.99 5.77
N GLY A 86 4.89 -3.67 5.69
CA GLY A 86 5.49 -2.37 6.02
C GLY A 86 5.08 -1.19 5.12
N ILE A 87 3.80 -0.90 5.03
CA ILE A 87 3.20 0.35 4.59
C ILE A 87 1.95 0.51 5.47
N LEU A 88 1.88 1.59 6.27
CA LEU A 88 0.81 1.96 7.22
C LEU A 88 0.96 1.44 8.66
N GLU A 89 1.56 2.29 9.50
CA GLU A 89 0.90 2.87 10.68
C GLU A 89 1.96 3.69 11.44
N LYS A 90 2.04 4.98 11.10
CA LYS A 90 2.49 6.02 12.02
C LYS A 90 1.29 6.95 12.23
N LEU A 91 0.39 6.54 13.11
CA LEU A 91 -0.58 7.41 13.76
C LEU A 91 -0.21 7.56 15.25
N ASP A 92 1.09 7.67 15.53
CA ASP A 92 1.55 8.21 16.81
C ASP A 92 2.07 9.63 16.56
N GLU A 93 1.42 10.56 17.24
CA GLU A 93 1.63 12.00 17.28
C GLU A 93 3.12 12.38 17.26
N PHE A 94 3.63 12.73 16.08
CA PHE A 94 4.86 13.51 15.98
C PHE A 94 4.49 14.99 16.08
N PRO A 95 5.03 15.74 17.05
CA PRO A 95 4.98 17.19 17.01
C PRO A 95 5.99 17.65 15.96
N PHE A 96 5.61 17.58 14.68
CA PHE A 96 6.42 18.09 13.59
C PHE A 96 5.78 19.36 13.07
N GLU A 97 6.45 20.49 13.32
CA GLU A 97 6.10 21.78 12.74
C GLU A 97 5.90 21.62 11.24
N TRP A 98 4.76 22.14 10.76
CA TRP A 98 4.48 22.31 9.33
C TRP A 98 5.47 23.34 8.76
N SER A 99 6.72 22.93 8.54
CA SER A 99 7.69 23.74 7.82
C SER A 99 7.30 23.73 6.35
N SER A 100 6.62 24.80 5.96
CA SER A 100 6.25 25.12 4.59
C SER A 100 7.50 25.33 3.72
N ALA A 101 8.13 24.24 3.28
CA ALA A 101 9.31 24.29 2.44
C ALA A 101 9.19 23.40 1.19
N LYS A 102 8.47 23.95 0.19
CA LYS A 102 8.72 23.89 -1.28
C LYS A 102 8.76 22.52 -1.99
N LYS A 103 7.65 22.18 -2.70
CA LYS A 103 7.58 21.62 -4.08
C LYS A 103 6.11 21.53 -4.58
N PRO A 104 5.84 21.45 -5.91
CA PRO A 104 4.69 22.12 -6.55
C PRO A 104 3.29 21.53 -6.29
N MET A 105 3.17 20.28 -5.85
CA MET A 105 1.87 19.61 -5.69
C MET A 105 1.10 19.97 -4.40
N VAL A 106 1.73 20.70 -3.47
CA VAL A 106 1.14 21.07 -2.17
C VAL A 106 0.75 22.57 -2.11
N LYS A 107 0.93 23.32 -3.20
CA LYS A 107 0.52 24.73 -3.32
C LYS A 107 -0.66 24.86 -4.28
N GLU A 108 -1.46 25.94 -4.12
CA GLU A 108 -2.73 26.32 -4.78
C GLU A 108 -2.85 26.17 -6.34
N ARG A 109 -1.87 25.56 -7.02
CA ARG A 109 -1.87 25.22 -8.46
C ARG A 109 -1.56 23.74 -8.72
N SER A 110 -1.98 22.85 -7.81
CA SER A 110 -1.73 21.40 -7.90
C SER A 110 -2.71 20.65 -8.80
N THR A 111 -3.91 21.18 -9.02
CA THR A 111 -4.98 20.59 -9.85
C THR A 111 -4.54 20.16 -11.26
N PRO A 112 -3.82 20.96 -12.07
CA PRO A 112 -3.45 20.55 -13.43
C PRO A 112 -2.49 19.36 -13.47
N TYR A 113 -1.63 19.19 -12.46
CA TYR A 113 -0.73 18.03 -12.38
C TYR A 113 -1.49 16.77 -11.99
N ILE A 114 -2.54 16.91 -11.17
CA ILE A 114 -3.42 15.80 -10.78
C ILE A 114 -4.22 15.35 -12.01
N GLU A 115 -4.77 16.29 -12.79
CA GLU A 115 -5.49 15.98 -14.03
C GLU A 115 -4.60 15.28 -15.06
N ASP A 116 -3.37 15.77 -15.29
CA ASP A 116 -2.39 15.11 -16.17
C ASP A 116 -1.99 13.70 -15.67
N ALA A 117 -1.86 13.52 -14.36
CA ALA A 117 -1.61 12.20 -13.78
C ALA A 117 -2.80 11.24 -14.00
N ILE A 118 -4.04 11.72 -13.79
CA ILE A 118 -5.27 10.95 -14.05
C ILE A 118 -5.36 10.56 -15.53
N GLU A 119 -5.03 11.47 -16.45
CA GLU A 119 -5.01 11.18 -17.89
C GLU A 119 -3.97 10.10 -18.25
N LYS A 120 -2.82 10.08 -17.58
CA LYS A 120 -1.80 9.04 -17.77
C LYS A 120 -2.26 7.69 -17.21
N LEU A 121 -2.97 7.69 -16.08
CA LEU A 121 -3.55 6.48 -15.47
C LEU A 121 -4.62 5.86 -16.36
N SER A 122 -5.51 6.69 -16.95
CA SER A 122 -6.59 6.21 -17.81
C SER A 122 -6.09 5.40 -19.00
N LYS A 123 -4.97 5.81 -19.59
CA LYS A 123 -4.33 5.13 -20.74
C LYS A 123 -3.73 3.77 -20.40
N ARG A 124 -3.57 3.45 -19.11
CA ARG A 124 -2.94 2.20 -18.63
C ARG A 124 -3.83 1.43 -17.66
N HIS A 125 -5.14 1.65 -17.71
CA HIS A 125 -6.12 1.04 -16.81
C HIS A 125 -5.94 -0.49 -16.67
N ASP A 126 -5.92 -1.23 -17.78
CA ASP A 126 -5.80 -2.69 -17.77
C ASP A 126 -4.50 -3.17 -17.13
N TYR A 127 -3.40 -2.43 -17.32
CA TYR A 127 -2.11 -2.73 -16.69
C TYR A 127 -2.19 -2.55 -15.17
N HIS A 128 -2.83 -1.48 -14.71
CA HIS A 128 -3.01 -1.22 -13.28
C HIS A 128 -3.90 -2.26 -12.61
N ILE A 129 -5.03 -2.64 -13.23
CA ILE A 129 -5.89 -3.71 -12.73
C ILE A 129 -5.12 -5.03 -12.55
N CYS A 130 -4.28 -5.39 -13.51
CA CYS A 130 -3.43 -6.60 -13.40
C CYS A 130 -2.42 -6.54 -12.24
N MET A 131 -2.05 -5.35 -11.76
CA MET A 131 -1.05 -5.18 -10.71
C MET A 131 -1.67 -4.95 -9.32
N TYR A 132 -2.97 -4.68 -9.25
CA TYR A 132 -3.69 -4.37 -8.01
C TYR A 132 -4.14 -5.61 -7.21
N ASP A 133 -3.96 -6.82 -7.75
CA ASP A 133 -4.04 -8.05 -6.98
C ASP A 133 -3.00 -9.08 -7.44
N PRO A 134 -2.58 -10.01 -6.55
CA PRO A 134 -1.59 -11.04 -6.88
C PRO A 134 -2.03 -12.00 -8.01
N HIS A 135 -3.32 -12.05 -8.34
CA HIS A 135 -3.89 -12.95 -9.33
C HIS A 135 -4.24 -12.26 -10.65
N GLY A 136 -3.68 -11.08 -10.92
CA GLY A 136 -3.76 -10.43 -12.22
C GLY A 136 -5.13 -9.84 -12.55
N GLY A 137 -5.88 -9.35 -11.57
CA GLY A 137 -7.21 -8.75 -11.76
C GLY A 137 -8.37 -9.67 -11.34
N LYS A 138 -8.10 -10.95 -11.10
CA LYS A 138 -9.15 -11.97 -10.86
C LYS A 138 -9.83 -11.84 -9.52
N ASP A 139 -9.11 -11.38 -8.50
CA ASP A 139 -9.71 -11.16 -7.19
C ASP A 139 -10.53 -9.87 -7.21
N ASN A 140 -9.98 -8.82 -7.84
CA ASN A 140 -10.67 -7.54 -8.00
C ASN A 140 -11.92 -7.64 -8.88
N SER A 141 -12.01 -8.60 -9.81
CA SER A 141 -13.21 -8.78 -10.64
C SER A 141 -14.46 -9.15 -9.84
N ARG A 142 -14.30 -9.69 -8.63
CA ARG A 142 -15.42 -9.98 -7.71
C ARG A 142 -15.90 -8.75 -6.96
N ARG A 143 -15.04 -7.75 -6.81
CA ARG A 143 -15.29 -6.49 -6.07
C ARG A 143 -15.75 -5.37 -6.99
N LEU A 144 -15.06 -5.17 -8.11
CA LEU A 144 -15.24 -4.04 -9.05
C LEU A 144 -16.37 -4.30 -10.05
N THR A 145 -17.61 -4.28 -9.57
CA THR A 145 -18.81 -4.61 -10.37
C THR A 145 -19.60 -3.38 -10.83
N GLY A 146 -19.26 -2.18 -10.35
CA GLY A 146 -20.08 -0.99 -10.55
C GLY A 146 -21.20 -0.82 -9.52
N GLN A 147 -21.30 -1.74 -8.54
CA GLN A 147 -22.29 -1.72 -7.46
C GLN A 147 -21.58 -1.46 -6.12
N ASN A 148 -22.34 -1.14 -5.07
CA ASN A 148 -21.81 -0.94 -3.71
C ASN A 148 -20.63 0.04 -3.65
N GLU A 149 -20.79 1.21 -4.27
CA GLU A 149 -19.78 2.28 -4.29
C GLU A 149 -18.43 1.89 -4.94
N THR A 150 -18.43 0.82 -5.75
CA THR A 150 -17.26 0.42 -6.54
C THR A 150 -17.42 0.78 -8.00
N SER A 151 -16.30 1.06 -8.69
CA SER A 151 -16.25 1.20 -10.14
C SER A 151 -16.27 -0.17 -10.85
N ARG A 152 -16.53 -0.17 -12.16
CA ARG A 152 -16.45 -1.39 -12.99
C ARG A 152 -15.00 -1.72 -13.34
N ILE A 153 -14.65 -3.01 -13.38
CA ILE A 153 -13.28 -3.44 -13.66
C ILE A 153 -12.74 -3.05 -15.05
N HIS A 154 -13.59 -2.97 -16.08
CA HIS A 154 -13.16 -2.68 -17.47
C HIS A 154 -13.36 -1.22 -17.90
N GLU A 155 -13.77 -0.35 -16.99
CA GLU A 155 -14.11 1.04 -17.30
C GLU A 155 -13.35 1.97 -16.35
N PHE A 156 -12.55 2.87 -16.93
CA PHE A 156 -11.87 3.91 -16.16
C PHE A 156 -12.78 5.14 -16.04
N SER A 157 -12.94 5.64 -14.82
CA SER A 157 -13.71 6.86 -14.54
C SER A 157 -13.05 7.67 -13.41
N SER A 158 -13.11 9.00 -13.48
CA SER A 158 -12.67 9.91 -12.43
C SER A 158 -13.67 11.05 -12.25
N GLY A 159 -13.86 11.55 -11.03
CA GLY A 159 -14.75 12.67 -10.75
C GLY A 159 -14.44 13.36 -9.43
N VAL A 160 -14.92 14.60 -9.28
CA VAL A 160 -14.82 15.36 -8.03
C VAL A 160 -16.12 15.18 -7.26
N SER A 161 -16.03 14.75 -5.99
CA SER A 161 -17.18 14.74 -5.10
C SER A 161 -17.58 16.19 -4.78
N ARG A 162 -18.82 16.57 -5.11
CA ARG A 162 -19.41 17.86 -4.73
C ARG A 162 -20.18 17.74 -3.43
#